data_AF-A0A9E0JWK1-F1
#
_entry.id   AF-A0A9E0JWK1-F1
#
_cell.length_a   1.000
_cell.length_b   1.000
_cell.length_c   1.000
_cell.angle_alpha   90.00
_cell.angle_beta   90.00
_cell.angle_gamma   90.00
#
_symmetry.space_group_name_H-M   'P 1'
#
loop_
_entity.id
_entity.type
_entity.pdbx_description
1 polymer ?
#
loop_
_entity_poly.entity_id
_entity_poly.type
_entity_poly.pdbx_seq_one_letter_code
_entity_poly.pdbx_strand_id
1 'polypeptide(L)' 'DMTGRTSCRKIVNFEGRPELIGRTVPVRISRGYLHSLRGKQISS' A
#
# COMPACT_ATOMS: atom_id res chain seq x y z
N ASP A 1 -4.82 7.86 -5.16
CA ASP A 1 -4.49 6.62 -4.43
C ASP A 1 -3.80 5.62 -5.34
N MET A 2 -2.90 4.83 -4.76
CA MET A 2 -2.22 3.70 -5.38
C MET A 2 -2.69 2.40 -4.72
N THR A 3 -2.63 1.31 -5.47
CA THR A 3 -2.94 -0.04 -4.98
C THR A 3 -1.75 -0.96 -5.22
N GLY A 4 -1.38 -1.73 -4.20
CA GLY A 4 -0.34 -2.75 -4.28
C GLY A 4 -0.74 -4.02 -3.56
N ARG A 5 0.16 -5.00 -3.58
CA ARG A 5 0.03 -6.25 -2.81
C ARG A 5 1.22 -6.43 -1.87
N THR A 6 0.96 -6.93 -0.68
CA THR A 6 2.04 -7.43 0.19
C THR A 6 2.56 -8.78 -0.33
N SER A 7 3.68 -9.26 0.21
CA SER A 7 4.20 -10.62 -0.04
C SER A 7 3.18 -11.71 0.28
N CYS A 8 2.30 -11.49 1.27
CA CYS A 8 1.20 -12.39 1.60
C CYS A 8 -0.05 -12.18 0.71
N ARG A 9 0.08 -11.52 -0.45
CA ARG A 9 -0.98 -11.31 -1.45
C ARG A 9 -2.17 -10.47 -0.98
N LYS A 10 -2.06 -9.77 0.16
CA LYS A 10 -3.12 -8.86 0.65
C LYS A 10 -3.11 -7.57 -0.16
N ILE A 11 -4.30 -7.07 -0.54
CA ILE A 11 -4.46 -5.78 -1.22
C ILE A 11 -4.24 -4.65 -0.23
N VAL A 12 -3.44 -3.65 -0.62
CA VAL A 12 -3.20 -2.44 0.18
C VAL A 12 -3.43 -1.21 -0.68
N ASN A 13 -4.28 -0.31 -0.19
CA ASN A 13 -4.51 1.01 -0.77
C ASN A 13 -3.77 2.06 0.06
N PHE A 14 -3.05 2.96 -0.58
CA PHE A 14 -2.28 4.00 0.08
C PHE A 14 -2.19 5.25 -0.80
N GLU A 15 -1.94 6.39 -0.18
CA GLU A 15 -1.64 7.63 -0.90
C GLU A 15 -0.23 7.54 -1.49
N GLY A 16 -0.10 7.83 -2.78
CA GLY A 16 1.15 7.72 -3.52
C GLY A 16 1.00 8.24 -4.94
N ARG A 17 2.10 8.28 -5.68
CA ARG A 17 2.16 8.79 -7.05
C ARG A 17 2.50 7.67 -8.06
N PRO A 18 2.17 7.83 -9.37
CA PRO A 18 2.37 6.79 -10.38
C PRO A 18 3.81 6.28 -10.54
N GLU A 19 4.83 7.05 -10.15
CA GLU A 19 6.25 6.65 -10.23
C GLU A 19 6.59 5.47 -9.32
N LEU A 20 5.68 5.12 -8.39
CA LEU A 20 5.80 3.97 -7.50
C LEU A 20 5.43 2.64 -8.16
N ILE A 21 4.87 2.64 -9.38
CA ILE A 21 4.51 1.40 -10.10
C ILE A 21 5.77 0.57 -10.34
N GLY A 22 5.69 -0.73 -10.03
CA GLY A 22 6.81 -1.67 -10.17
C GLY A 22 7.87 -1.54 -9.06
N ARG A 23 7.67 -0.70 -8.04
CA ARG A 23 8.59 -0.55 -6.90
C ARG A 23 8.05 -1.26 -5.66
N THR A 24 8.98 -1.75 -4.82
CA THR A 24 8.67 -2.13 -3.45
C THR A 24 8.61 -0.86 -2.60
N VAL A 25 7.43 -0.58 -2.03
CA VAL A 25 7.17 0.64 -1.27
C VAL A 25 6.94 0.29 0.21
N PRO A 26 7.68 0.90 1.16
CA PRO A 26 7.39 0.73 2.58
C PRO A 26 6.07 1.44 2.93
N VAL A 27 5.10 0.66 3.44
CA VAL A 27 3.77 1.16 3.80
C VAL A 27 3.41 0.67 5.20
N ARG A 28 3.04 1.60 6.08
CA ARG A 28 2.49 1.28 7.41
C ARG A 28 0.98 1.10 7.32
N ILE A 29 0.48 -0.07 7.69
CA ILE A 29 -0.95 -0.35 7.72
C ILE A 29 -1.61 0.46 8.85
N SER A 30 -2.72 1.11 8.50
CA SER A 30 -3.48 2.02 9.39
C SER A 30 -4.92 1.56 9.61
N ARG A 31 -5.49 0.77 8.70
CA ARG A 31 -6.84 0.21 8.83
C ARG A 31 -6.99 -1.08 8.04
N GLY A 32 -7.78 -2.02 8.55
CA GLY A 32 -8.26 -3.19 7.82
C GLY A 32 -9.71 -3.03 7.38
N TYR A 33 -10.03 -3.46 6.17
CA TYR A 33 -11.37 -3.62 5.64
C TYR A 33 -11.64 -5.09 5.30
N LEU A 34 -12.88 -5.42 4.94
CA LEU A 34 -13.31 -6.79 4.62
C LEU A 34 -12.40 -7.50 3.59
N HIS A 35 -11.92 -6.77 2.58
CA HIS A 35 -11.12 -7.34 1.48
C HIS A 35 -9.84 -6.56 1.15
N SER A 36 -9.47 -5.55 1.94
CA SER A 36 -8.28 -4.74 1.68
C SER A 36 -7.75 -4.10 2.94
N LEU A 37 -6.52 -3.58 2.85
CA LEU A 37 -5.89 -2.79 3.89
C LEU A 37 -5.75 -1.34 3.41
N ARG A 38 -5.80 -0.38 4.33
CA ARG A 38 -5.35 1.01 4.11
C ARG A 38 -4.01 1.21 4.77
N GLY A 39 -3.08 1.82 4.06
CA GLY A 39 -1.80 2.22 4.62
C GLY A 39 -1.42 3.66 4.31
N LYS A 40 -0.36 4.11 4.98
CA LYS A 40 0.36 5.34 4.66
C LYS A 40 1.78 4.97 4.25
N GLN A 41 2.25 5.55 3.14
CA GLN A 41 3.65 5.41 2.74
C GLN A 41 4.54 5.96 3.86
N ILE A 42 5.65 5.27 4.12
CA ILE A 42 6.71 5.77 4.98
C ILE A 42 7.69 6.47 4.03
N SER A 43 7.81 7.79 4.10
CA SER A 43 8.98 8.45 3.50
C SER A 43 10.12 8.38 4.51
N SER A 44 11.32 8.07 4.02
CA SER A 44 12.55 8.48 4.69
C SER A 44 12.72 9.99 4.58
#